data_AF-A0A2V6Q2J1-F1
#
_entry.id   AF-A0A2V6Q2J1-F1
#
_cell.length_a   1.000
_cell.length_b   1.000
_cell.length_c   1.000
_cell.angle_alpha   90.00
_cell.angle_beta   90.00
_cell.angle_gamma   90.00
#
_symmetry.space_group_name_H-M   'P 1'
#
loop_
_entity.id
_entity.type
_entity.pdbx_description
1 polymer ?
#
loop_
_entity_poly.entity_id
_entity_poly.type
_entity_poly.pdbx_seq_one_letter_code
_entity_poly.pdbx_strand_id
1 'polypeptide(L)'
;MLSQQWGRYSLPFKGEGLAGWVQRTKQAKPIAFEALVYLCGGAYVSLARLLDNATWYADRSFSYAMAGTFTGYLIDRFGLDAYKTFYSAANERNFLSKFELVFGASLRDVERGWRDALLAVRDSYEPELGRAVGERRVERAYNRWELIFCIEQAEALALAGKATPRALWFAAWAHRLLRNFDDAADLLQRILHVDDVSLQAWRSNDLRDRREEALRAYEKALAEAEPGDESSRQDARQGMERPFREPGD
;
A
#
# COMPACT_ATOMS: atom_id res chain seq x y z
N MET A 1 -28.36 -6.75 1.28
CA MET A 1 -27.33 -5.75 0.87
C MET A 1 -27.89 -4.92 -0.27
N LEU A 2 -27.79 -3.58 -0.24
CA LEU A 2 -28.32 -2.65 -1.27
C LEU A 2 -27.97 -3.05 -2.72
N SER A 3 -26.77 -3.60 -2.93
CA SER A 3 -26.28 -4.13 -4.20
C SER A 3 -27.14 -5.26 -4.81
N GLN A 4 -27.79 -6.09 -3.98
CA GLN A 4 -28.65 -7.18 -4.44
C GLN A 4 -30.01 -6.69 -4.95
N GLN A 5 -30.46 -5.51 -4.51
CA GLN A 5 -31.70 -4.91 -4.99
C GLN A 5 -31.57 -4.33 -6.40
N TRP A 6 -30.33 -4.08 -6.86
CA TRP A 6 -30.06 -3.43 -8.16
C TRP A 6 -29.59 -4.42 -9.23
N GLY A 7 -29.32 -5.68 -8.92
CA GLY A 7 -28.96 -6.70 -9.91
C GLY A 7 -28.10 -7.84 -9.36
N ARG A 8 -27.78 -8.83 -10.21
CA ARG A 8 -26.87 -9.93 -9.84
C ARG A 8 -25.46 -9.41 -9.59
N TYR A 9 -24.83 -9.92 -8.53
CA TYR A 9 -23.43 -9.72 -8.20
C TYR A 9 -22.55 -10.50 -9.19
N SER A 10 -22.30 -9.93 -10.36
CA SER A 10 -21.50 -10.56 -11.41
C SER A 10 -20.12 -9.95 -11.59
N LEU A 11 -19.85 -8.78 -10.99
CA LEU A 11 -18.58 -8.07 -11.14
C LEU A 11 -18.21 -7.43 -9.79
N PRO A 12 -17.10 -7.85 -9.15
CA PRO A 12 -16.62 -7.24 -7.91
C PRO A 12 -16.52 -5.72 -8.03
N PHE A 13 -16.03 -5.22 -9.16
CA PHE A 13 -15.89 -3.79 -9.45
C PHE A 13 -17.16 -2.97 -9.15
N LYS A 14 -18.34 -3.45 -9.54
CA LYS A 14 -19.60 -2.71 -9.32
C LYS A 14 -20.03 -2.77 -7.86
N GLY A 15 -20.08 -3.98 -7.30
CA GLY A 15 -20.59 -4.21 -5.95
C GLY A 15 -19.70 -3.59 -4.89
N GLU A 16 -18.40 -3.83 -4.99
CA GLU A 16 -17.39 -3.28 -4.09
C GLU A 16 -17.14 -1.79 -4.34
N GLY A 17 -17.29 -1.32 -5.58
CA GLY A 17 -17.25 0.11 -5.87
C GLY A 17 -18.39 0.88 -5.18
N LEU A 18 -19.62 0.35 -5.24
CA LEU A 18 -20.75 0.94 -4.52
C LEU A 18 -20.54 0.88 -2.99
N ALA A 19 -20.06 -0.25 -2.48
CA ALA A 19 -19.75 -0.39 -1.06
C ALA A 19 -18.69 0.61 -0.61
N GLY A 20 -17.60 0.74 -1.37
CA GLY A 20 -16.54 1.73 -1.11
C GLY A 20 -17.08 3.15 -1.12
N TRP A 21 -17.85 3.53 -2.14
CA TRP A 21 -18.46 4.87 -2.18
C TRP A 21 -19.33 5.17 -0.96
N VAL A 22 -20.18 4.22 -0.53
CA VAL A 22 -21.02 4.37 0.67
C VAL A 22 -20.18 4.44 1.94
N GLN A 23 -19.09 3.67 2.02
CA GLN A 23 -18.21 3.63 3.18
C GLN A 23 -17.52 4.99 3.42
N ARG A 24 -17.22 5.75 2.35
CA ARG A 24 -16.55 7.08 2.31
C ARG A 24 -15.12 7.12 2.87
N THR A 25 -14.84 6.39 3.94
CA THR A 25 -13.56 6.38 4.64
C THR A 25 -13.05 4.97 4.90
N LYS A 26 -11.74 4.77 4.82
CA LYS A 26 -11.03 3.56 5.24
C LYS A 26 -9.98 3.99 6.27
N GLN A 27 -9.96 3.35 7.45
CA GLN A 27 -9.03 3.70 8.54
C GLN A 27 -9.00 5.21 8.86
N ALA A 28 -10.20 5.82 8.97
CA ALA A 28 -10.39 7.26 9.18
C ALA A 28 -9.85 8.20 8.07
N LYS A 29 -9.36 7.66 6.95
CA LYS A 29 -8.97 8.45 5.77
C LYS A 29 -10.05 8.39 4.69
N PRO A 30 -10.31 9.49 3.97
CA PRO A 30 -11.18 9.46 2.79
C PRO A 30 -10.68 8.45 1.76
N ILE A 31 -11.57 7.73 1.10
CA ILE A 31 -11.17 6.74 0.07
C ILE A 31 -10.44 7.42 -1.11
N ALA A 32 -10.69 8.70 -1.33
CA ALA A 32 -9.92 9.54 -2.27
C ALA A 32 -8.44 9.67 -1.92
N PHE A 33 -8.11 9.69 -0.62
CA PHE A 33 -6.71 9.70 -0.16
C PHE A 33 -5.99 8.43 -0.61
N GLU A 34 -6.59 7.25 -0.34
CA GLU A 34 -6.05 5.96 -0.76
C GLU A 34 -5.87 5.89 -2.28
N ALA A 35 -6.90 6.27 -3.05
CA ALA A 35 -6.83 6.28 -4.51
C ALA A 35 -5.69 7.17 -5.03
N LEU A 36 -5.47 8.33 -4.39
CA LEU A 36 -4.37 9.24 -4.73
C LEU A 36 -2.99 8.66 -4.40
N VAL A 37 -2.84 7.94 -3.28
CA VAL A 37 -1.59 7.23 -2.94
C VAL A 37 -1.21 6.26 -4.06
N TYR A 38 -2.17 5.48 -4.55
CA TYR A 38 -1.95 4.54 -5.64
C TYR A 38 -1.67 5.21 -6.99
N LEU A 39 -2.46 6.24 -7.33
CA LEU A 39 -2.31 6.99 -8.58
C LEU A 39 -0.95 7.68 -8.66
N CYS A 40 -0.54 8.37 -7.59
CA CYS A 40 0.71 9.13 -7.55
C CYS A 40 1.93 8.27 -7.21
N GLY A 41 1.73 7.12 -6.55
CA GLY A 41 2.77 6.12 -6.27
C GLY A 41 3.21 5.30 -7.49
N GLY A 42 2.62 5.56 -8.66
CA GLY A 42 2.97 4.92 -9.93
C GLY A 42 2.37 3.52 -10.12
N ALA A 43 1.55 3.05 -9.19
CA ALA A 43 0.91 1.73 -9.23
C ALA A 43 -0.44 1.74 -9.95
N TYR A 44 -0.69 2.76 -10.78
CA TYR A 44 -1.95 2.89 -11.49
C TYR A 44 -2.14 1.78 -12.53
N VAL A 45 -3.29 1.13 -12.45
CA VAL A 45 -3.80 0.18 -13.43
C VAL A 45 -5.12 0.74 -13.97
N SER A 46 -5.33 0.67 -15.29
CA SER A 46 -6.57 1.18 -15.90
C SER A 46 -7.80 0.45 -15.37
N LEU A 47 -8.95 1.12 -15.33
CA LEU A 47 -10.17 0.52 -14.80
C LEU A 47 -10.62 -0.67 -15.65
N ALA A 48 -10.34 -0.63 -16.96
CA ALA A 48 -10.57 -1.77 -17.85
C ALA A 48 -9.83 -3.04 -17.40
N ARG A 49 -8.60 -2.91 -16.87
CA ARG A 49 -7.85 -4.06 -16.33
C ARG A 49 -8.38 -4.49 -14.96
N LEU A 50 -8.93 -3.58 -14.16
CA LEU A 50 -9.60 -3.93 -12.89
C LEU A 50 -10.89 -4.75 -13.07
N LEU A 51 -11.43 -4.86 -14.28
CA LEU A 51 -12.55 -5.76 -14.58
C LEU A 51 -12.14 -7.23 -14.61
N ASP A 52 -10.84 -7.52 -14.76
CA ASP A 52 -10.30 -8.87 -14.70
C ASP A 52 -10.13 -9.33 -13.24
N ASN A 53 -10.59 -10.54 -12.93
CA ASN A 53 -10.57 -11.07 -11.56
C ASN A 53 -9.14 -11.26 -11.03
N ALA A 54 -8.19 -11.71 -11.86
CA ALA A 54 -6.81 -11.90 -11.40
C ALA A 54 -6.19 -10.56 -10.98
N THR A 55 -6.43 -9.52 -11.78
CA THR A 55 -6.01 -8.15 -11.46
C THR A 55 -6.72 -7.61 -10.22
N TRP A 56 -8.03 -7.82 -10.09
CA TRP A 56 -8.82 -7.39 -8.94
C TRP A 56 -8.28 -7.93 -7.62
N TYR A 57 -7.95 -9.22 -7.58
CA TYR A 57 -7.51 -9.91 -6.37
C TYR A 57 -6.01 -9.77 -6.08
N ALA A 58 -5.20 -9.29 -7.03
CA ALA A 58 -3.76 -9.07 -6.83
C ALA A 58 -3.46 -7.98 -5.78
N ASP A 59 -4.24 -6.90 -5.76
CA ASP A 59 -4.21 -5.88 -4.70
C ASP A 59 -5.64 -5.42 -4.40
N ARG A 60 -6.27 -6.08 -3.42
CA ARG A 60 -7.65 -5.74 -3.03
C ARG A 60 -7.76 -4.30 -2.57
N SER A 61 -6.81 -3.81 -1.78
CA SER A 61 -6.83 -2.44 -1.24
C SER A 61 -6.87 -1.40 -2.35
N PHE A 62 -6.06 -1.60 -3.39
CA PHE A 62 -6.10 -0.80 -4.61
C PHE A 62 -7.47 -0.86 -5.28
N SER A 63 -7.94 -2.08 -5.57
CA SER A 63 -9.18 -2.32 -6.30
C SER A 63 -10.39 -1.64 -5.63
N TYR A 64 -10.50 -1.75 -4.29
CA TYR A 64 -11.54 -1.08 -3.51
C TYR A 64 -11.46 0.45 -3.61
N ALA A 65 -10.27 1.02 -3.44
CA ALA A 65 -10.09 2.47 -3.48
C ALA A 65 -10.44 3.06 -4.85
N MET A 66 -9.99 2.42 -5.93
CA MET A 66 -10.25 2.85 -7.30
C MET A 66 -11.72 2.67 -7.68
N ALA A 67 -12.32 1.52 -7.40
CA ALA A 67 -13.72 1.27 -7.70
C ALA A 67 -14.66 2.19 -6.89
N GLY A 68 -14.33 2.45 -5.63
CA GLY A 68 -15.10 3.32 -4.74
C GLY A 68 -15.12 4.77 -5.20
N THR A 69 -13.94 5.35 -5.43
CA THR A 69 -13.84 6.74 -5.92
C THR A 69 -14.40 6.90 -7.32
N PHE A 70 -14.20 5.93 -8.22
CA PHE A 70 -14.77 5.99 -9.56
C PHE A 70 -16.30 5.90 -9.53
N THR A 71 -16.86 5.03 -8.69
CA THR A 71 -18.32 4.95 -8.49
C THR A 71 -18.89 6.28 -8.01
N GLY A 72 -18.25 6.91 -7.02
CA GLY A 72 -18.64 8.25 -6.56
C GLY A 72 -18.63 9.27 -7.69
N TYR A 73 -17.55 9.30 -8.48
CA TYR A 73 -17.44 10.20 -9.63
C TYR A 73 -18.52 9.97 -10.69
N LEU A 74 -18.89 8.72 -10.98
CA LEU A 74 -19.99 8.41 -11.89
C LEU A 74 -21.32 8.95 -11.37
N ILE A 75 -21.60 8.78 -10.08
CA ILE A 75 -22.83 9.24 -9.44
C ILE A 75 -22.88 10.77 -9.41
N ASP A 76 -21.77 11.43 -9.07
CA ASP A 76 -21.69 12.89 -9.00
C ASP A 76 -21.85 13.53 -10.39
N ARG A 77 -21.28 12.90 -11.43
CA ARG A 77 -21.29 13.45 -12.80
C ARG A 77 -22.54 13.11 -13.61
N PHE A 78 -23.03 11.88 -13.52
CA PHE A 78 -24.13 11.38 -14.36
C PHE A 78 -25.43 11.13 -13.60
N GLY A 79 -25.40 11.28 -12.27
CA GLY A 79 -26.55 11.06 -11.41
C GLY A 79 -26.73 9.59 -10.99
N LEU A 80 -27.41 9.42 -9.86
CA LEU A 80 -27.65 8.12 -9.26
C LEU A 80 -28.51 7.20 -10.15
N ASP A 81 -29.46 7.74 -10.90
CA ASP A 81 -30.37 6.93 -11.71
C ASP A 81 -29.69 6.36 -12.97
N ALA A 82 -28.79 7.13 -13.58
CA ALA A 82 -27.92 6.62 -14.64
C ALA A 82 -27.03 5.49 -14.10
N TYR A 83 -26.42 5.70 -12.93
CA TYR A 83 -25.61 4.66 -12.29
C TYR A 83 -26.42 3.39 -11.97
N LYS A 84 -27.63 3.50 -11.41
CA LYS A 84 -28.52 2.34 -11.17
C LYS A 84 -28.87 1.58 -12.45
N THR A 85 -29.12 2.32 -13.53
CA THR A 85 -29.42 1.73 -14.86
C THR A 85 -28.21 0.95 -15.36
N PHE A 86 -27.02 1.53 -15.31
CA PHE A 86 -25.78 0.85 -15.64
C PHE A 86 -25.54 -0.39 -14.75
N TYR A 87 -25.67 -0.22 -13.44
CA TYR A 87 -25.43 -1.26 -12.44
C TYR A 87 -26.28 -2.50 -12.68
N SER A 88 -27.56 -2.30 -12.99
CA SER A 88 -28.52 -3.39 -13.24
C SER A 88 -28.33 -4.08 -14.59
N ALA A 89 -27.95 -3.34 -15.63
CA ALA A 89 -27.85 -3.85 -16.99
C ALA A 89 -26.47 -4.46 -17.34
N ALA A 90 -25.39 -3.97 -16.72
CA ALA A 90 -24.03 -4.39 -17.02
C ALA A 90 -23.67 -5.74 -16.38
N ASN A 91 -22.87 -6.55 -17.07
CA ASN A 91 -22.25 -7.78 -16.60
C ASN A 91 -20.85 -7.94 -17.26
N GLU A 92 -20.13 -9.00 -16.91
CA GLU A 92 -18.77 -9.27 -17.40
C GLU A 92 -18.64 -9.22 -18.93
N ARG A 93 -19.69 -9.64 -19.66
CA ARG A 93 -19.66 -9.76 -21.13
C ARG A 93 -20.03 -8.48 -21.86
N ASN A 94 -20.76 -7.57 -21.21
CA ASN A 94 -21.31 -6.38 -21.85
C ASN A 94 -20.96 -5.07 -21.13
N PHE A 95 -20.02 -5.10 -20.18
CA PHE A 95 -19.69 -3.96 -19.33
C PHE A 95 -19.40 -2.69 -20.13
N LEU A 96 -18.47 -2.76 -21.09
CA LEU A 96 -18.06 -1.59 -21.88
C LEU A 96 -19.18 -1.05 -22.75
N SER A 97 -19.93 -1.93 -23.43
CA SER A 97 -21.03 -1.50 -24.29
C SER A 97 -22.21 -0.91 -23.50
N LYS A 98 -22.51 -1.44 -22.32
CA LYS A 98 -23.51 -0.86 -21.41
C LYS A 98 -23.04 0.43 -20.76
N PHE A 99 -21.75 0.55 -20.47
CA PHE A 99 -21.16 1.78 -19.95
C PHE A 99 -21.36 2.92 -20.93
N GLU A 100 -20.93 2.73 -22.18
CA GLU A 100 -21.06 3.74 -23.24
C GLU A 100 -22.51 4.10 -23.53
N LEU A 101 -23.41 3.10 -23.58
CA LEU A 101 -24.83 3.32 -23.80
C LEU A 101 -25.48 4.18 -22.71
N VAL A 102 -25.12 3.96 -21.45
CA VAL A 102 -25.77 4.65 -20.32
C VAL A 102 -25.15 6.01 -20.02
N PHE A 103 -23.83 6.12 -20.11
CA PHE A 103 -23.11 7.36 -19.78
C PHE A 103 -22.81 8.24 -20.99
N GLY A 104 -23.05 7.76 -22.21
CA GLY A 104 -22.82 8.51 -23.45
C GLY A 104 -21.33 8.83 -23.72
N ALA A 105 -20.41 8.13 -23.05
CA ALA A 105 -18.97 8.37 -23.15
C ALA A 105 -18.19 7.06 -22.97
N SER A 106 -17.01 6.98 -23.58
CA SER A 106 -16.13 5.83 -23.44
C SER A 106 -15.61 5.70 -21.99
N LEU A 107 -15.38 4.47 -21.53
CA LEU A 107 -14.77 4.24 -20.21
C LEU A 107 -13.44 4.99 -20.08
N ARG A 108 -12.64 5.04 -21.15
CA ARG A 108 -11.35 5.73 -21.18
C ARG A 108 -11.48 7.23 -20.91
N ASP A 109 -12.46 7.89 -21.51
CA ASP A 109 -12.63 9.35 -21.37
C ASP A 109 -13.18 9.70 -19.98
N VAL A 110 -14.09 8.88 -19.47
CA VAL A 110 -14.63 9.04 -18.11
C VAL A 110 -13.54 8.75 -17.07
N GLU A 111 -12.73 7.71 -17.26
CA GLU A 111 -11.57 7.37 -16.43
C GLU A 111 -10.56 8.51 -16.40
N ARG A 112 -10.29 9.15 -17.54
CA ARG A 112 -9.41 10.34 -17.59
C ARG A 112 -9.97 11.47 -16.75
N GLY A 113 -11.23 11.85 -16.98
CA GLY A 113 -11.85 12.95 -16.22
C GLY A 113 -11.92 12.67 -14.72
N TRP A 114 -12.15 11.41 -14.33
CA TRP A 114 -12.10 10.99 -12.92
C TRP A 114 -10.70 11.17 -12.32
N ARG A 115 -9.65 10.77 -13.03
CA ARG A 115 -8.27 10.95 -12.57
C ARG A 115 -7.94 12.42 -12.42
N ASP A 116 -8.35 13.26 -13.37
CA ASP A 116 -8.12 14.70 -13.31
C ASP A 116 -8.84 15.30 -12.09
N ALA A 117 -10.07 14.86 -11.80
CA ALA A 117 -10.83 15.27 -10.62
C ALA A 117 -10.15 14.84 -9.30
N LEU A 118 -9.60 13.62 -9.22
CA LEU A 118 -8.82 13.19 -8.06
C LEU A 118 -7.56 14.04 -7.89
N LEU A 119 -6.82 14.29 -8.95
CA LEU A 119 -5.59 15.09 -8.91
C LEU A 119 -5.88 16.55 -8.52
N ALA A 120 -7.03 17.10 -8.89
CA ALA A 120 -7.43 18.46 -8.53
C ALA A 120 -7.61 18.66 -7.01
N VAL A 121 -7.94 17.59 -6.27
CA VAL A 121 -8.09 17.66 -4.80
C VAL A 121 -6.85 17.22 -4.05
N ARG A 122 -5.76 16.86 -4.75
CA ARG A 122 -4.53 16.32 -4.16
C ARG A 122 -3.97 17.19 -3.04
N ASP A 123 -3.87 18.50 -3.29
CA ASP A 123 -3.20 19.41 -2.37
C ASP A 123 -3.95 19.56 -1.04
N SER A 124 -5.25 19.20 -0.99
CA SER A 124 -6.02 19.16 0.26
C SER A 124 -5.56 18.10 1.27
N TYR A 125 -4.73 17.15 0.82
CA TYR A 125 -4.23 16.03 1.62
C TYR A 125 -2.74 16.17 1.99
N GLU A 126 -2.08 17.26 1.60
CA GLU A 126 -0.69 17.50 1.97
C GLU A 126 -0.58 18.00 3.42
N PRO A 127 0.53 17.69 4.14
CA PRO A 127 1.74 16.99 3.67
C PRO A 127 1.65 15.46 3.72
N GLU A 128 0.54 14.92 4.22
CA GLU A 128 0.38 13.50 4.52
C GLU A 128 0.39 12.63 3.25
N LEU A 129 -0.26 13.11 2.19
CA LEU A 129 -0.28 12.39 0.92
C LEU A 129 1.13 12.23 0.33
N GLY A 130 1.96 13.29 0.35
CA GLY A 130 3.33 13.20 -0.14
C GLY A 130 4.16 12.16 0.61
N ARG A 131 3.95 12.02 1.93
CA ARG A 131 4.58 10.97 2.75
C ARG A 131 4.12 9.58 2.31
N ALA A 132 2.81 9.35 2.23
CA ALA A 132 2.24 8.05 1.86
C ALA A 132 2.59 7.63 0.43
N VAL A 133 2.56 8.56 -0.53
CA VAL A 133 2.99 8.34 -1.92
C VAL A 133 4.45 7.93 -1.98
N GLY A 134 5.31 8.61 -1.23
CA GLY A 134 6.72 8.28 -1.13
C GLY A 134 6.95 6.87 -0.61
N GLU A 135 6.35 6.53 0.53
CA GLU A 135 6.47 5.20 1.14
C GLU A 135 6.05 4.10 0.16
N ARG A 136 4.93 4.31 -0.56
CA ARG A 136 4.44 3.36 -1.56
C ARG A 136 5.43 3.17 -2.72
N ARG A 137 6.13 4.22 -3.16
CA ARG A 137 7.17 4.13 -4.20
C ARG A 137 8.35 3.27 -3.74
N VAL A 138 8.80 3.47 -2.49
CA VAL A 138 9.86 2.67 -1.88
C VAL A 138 9.46 1.20 -1.81
N GLU A 139 8.31 0.89 -1.23
CA GLU A 139 7.78 -0.48 -1.13
C GLU A 139 7.67 -1.16 -2.51
N ARG A 140 7.19 -0.43 -3.51
CA ARG A 140 7.05 -0.97 -4.86
C ARG A 140 8.39 -1.25 -5.51
N ALA A 141 9.36 -0.33 -5.38
CA ALA A 141 10.70 -0.53 -5.90
C ALA A 141 11.33 -1.78 -5.30
N TYR A 142 11.20 -1.96 -3.97
CA TYR A 142 11.63 -3.17 -3.28
C TYR A 142 10.98 -4.44 -3.84
N ASN A 143 9.64 -4.46 -3.94
CA ASN A 143 8.89 -5.63 -4.44
C ASN A 143 9.18 -5.97 -5.91
N ARG A 144 9.72 -5.02 -6.69
CA ARG A 144 10.14 -5.23 -8.09
C ARG A 144 11.62 -5.57 -8.23
N TRP A 145 12.35 -5.75 -7.12
CA TRP A 145 13.79 -5.95 -7.09
C TRP A 145 14.59 -4.79 -7.70
N GLU A 146 14.00 -3.59 -7.73
CA GLU A 146 14.67 -2.35 -8.15
C GLU A 146 15.42 -1.77 -6.94
N LEU A 147 16.37 -2.54 -6.38
CA LEU A 147 16.94 -2.30 -5.05
C LEU A 147 17.64 -0.94 -4.91
N ILE A 148 18.40 -0.52 -5.93
CA ILE A 148 19.06 0.80 -5.94
C ILE A 148 18.01 1.91 -5.93
N PHE A 149 16.98 1.79 -6.78
CA PHE A 149 15.90 2.78 -6.83
C PHE A 149 15.10 2.82 -5.52
N CYS A 150 14.91 1.69 -4.84
CA CYS A 150 14.30 1.63 -3.51
C CYS A 150 15.06 2.50 -2.50
N ILE A 151 16.39 2.36 -2.46
CA ILE A 151 17.28 3.12 -1.58
C ILE A 151 17.18 4.62 -1.90
N GLU A 152 17.35 5.00 -3.18
CA GLU A 152 17.28 6.40 -3.63
C GLU A 152 15.95 7.07 -3.25
N GLN A 153 14.83 6.36 -3.41
CA GLN A 153 13.51 6.89 -3.03
C GLN A 153 13.39 7.08 -1.51
N ALA A 154 13.94 6.18 -0.70
CA ALA A 154 13.91 6.29 0.76
C ALA A 154 14.81 7.42 1.27
N GLU A 155 16.00 7.59 0.68
CA GLU A 155 16.90 8.71 0.98
C GLU A 155 16.27 10.05 0.62
N ALA A 156 15.63 10.16 -0.54
CA ALA A 156 14.90 11.37 -0.94
C ALA A 156 13.80 11.73 0.08
N LEU A 157 13.09 10.73 0.63
CA LEU A 157 12.13 10.94 1.70
C LEU A 157 12.78 11.38 3.01
N ALA A 158 13.92 10.80 3.37
CA ALA A 158 14.65 11.15 4.58
C ALA A 158 15.15 12.60 4.52
N LEU A 159 15.75 13.00 3.40
CA LEU A 159 16.19 14.38 3.15
C LEU A 159 15.04 15.39 3.20
N ALA A 160 13.84 14.99 2.74
CA ALA A 160 12.65 15.82 2.81
C ALA A 160 11.97 15.85 4.20
N GLY A 161 12.50 15.12 5.20
CA GLY A 161 11.85 14.98 6.52
C GLY A 161 10.54 14.20 6.48
N LYS A 162 10.35 13.36 5.45
CA LYS A 162 9.12 12.60 5.18
C LYS A 162 9.30 11.09 5.31
N ALA A 163 10.50 10.59 5.59
CA ALA A 163 10.73 9.15 5.75
C ALA A 163 9.92 8.58 6.92
N THR A 164 9.31 7.43 6.69
CA THR A 164 8.61 6.64 7.70
C THR A 164 9.47 5.44 8.11
N PRO A 165 9.24 4.86 9.30
CA PRO A 165 9.90 3.61 9.70
C PRO A 165 9.79 2.52 8.63
N ARG A 166 8.62 2.41 7.99
CA ARG A 166 8.36 1.44 6.93
C ARG A 166 9.21 1.69 5.67
N ALA A 167 9.32 2.94 5.22
CA ALA A 167 10.18 3.28 4.08
C ALA A 167 11.66 2.97 4.37
N LEU A 168 12.15 3.34 5.56
CA LEU A 168 13.51 3.05 5.99
C LEU A 168 13.76 1.53 6.11
N TRP A 169 12.76 0.76 6.54
CA TRP A 169 12.84 -0.70 6.63
C TRP A 169 13.09 -1.32 5.26
N PHE A 170 12.30 -0.95 4.24
CA PHE A 170 12.51 -1.45 2.88
C PHE A 170 13.89 -1.08 2.31
N ALA A 171 14.37 0.13 2.58
CA ALA A 171 15.70 0.55 2.18
C ALA A 171 16.81 -0.25 2.89
N ALA A 172 16.68 -0.48 4.20
CA ALA A 172 17.63 -1.30 4.95
C ALA A 172 17.73 -2.72 4.38
N TRP A 173 16.60 -3.32 3.98
CA TRP A 173 16.60 -4.61 3.31
C TRP A 173 17.24 -4.58 1.93
N ALA A 174 16.98 -3.53 1.14
CA ALA A 174 17.64 -3.35 -0.14
C ALA A 174 19.17 -3.24 0.02
N HIS A 175 19.66 -2.47 1.00
CA HIS A 175 21.10 -2.40 1.33
C HIS A 175 21.65 -3.77 1.71
N ARG A 176 20.96 -4.53 2.56
CA ARG A 176 21.37 -5.88 2.97
C ARG A 176 21.48 -6.84 1.78
N LEU A 177 20.49 -6.83 0.88
CA LEU A 177 20.50 -7.66 -0.34
C LEU A 177 21.66 -7.29 -1.28
N LEU A 178 22.09 -6.02 -1.27
CA LEU A 178 23.25 -5.52 -2.01
C LEU A 178 24.58 -5.68 -1.25
N ARG A 179 24.58 -6.30 -0.05
CA ARG A 179 25.73 -6.47 0.85
C ARG A 179 26.31 -5.16 1.41
N ASN A 180 25.51 -4.10 1.46
CA ASN A 180 25.85 -2.83 2.11
C ASN A 180 25.42 -2.88 3.59
N PHE A 181 26.07 -3.72 4.38
CA PHE A 181 25.62 -4.02 5.75
C PHE A 181 25.71 -2.85 6.72
N ASP A 182 26.69 -1.96 6.52
CA ASP A 182 26.87 -0.77 7.35
C ASP A 182 25.68 0.18 7.21
N ASP A 183 25.31 0.53 5.97
CA ASP A 183 24.16 1.37 5.69
C ASP A 183 22.85 0.74 6.17
N ALA A 184 22.69 -0.57 5.98
CA ALA A 184 21.50 -1.30 6.44
C ALA A 184 21.34 -1.19 7.96
N ALA A 185 22.42 -1.39 8.72
CA ALA A 185 22.41 -1.28 10.16
C ALA A 185 22.14 0.16 10.63
N ASP A 186 22.73 1.15 9.99
CA ASP A 186 22.50 2.57 10.33
C ASP A 186 21.02 2.96 10.11
N LEU A 187 20.40 2.49 9.03
CA LEU A 187 18.96 2.67 8.80
C LEU A 187 18.11 1.97 9.87
N LEU A 188 18.45 0.73 10.23
CA LEU A 188 17.73 -0.02 11.27
C LEU A 188 17.85 0.65 12.65
N GLN A 189 19.00 1.25 12.97
CA GLN A 189 19.19 2.05 14.19
C GLN A 189 18.30 3.29 14.22
N ARG A 190 18.10 3.96 13.08
CA ARG A 190 17.17 5.10 12.99
C ARG A 190 15.71 4.68 13.23
N ILE A 191 15.36 3.45 12.85
CA ILE A 191 14.02 2.88 13.06
C ILE A 191 13.82 2.51 14.54
N LEU A 192 14.87 2.02 15.23
CA LEU A 192 14.83 1.57 16.65
C LEU A 192 14.36 2.61 17.67
N HIS A 193 14.38 3.89 17.29
CA HIS A 193 13.87 4.98 18.13
C HIS A 193 12.38 5.27 17.92
N VAL A 194 11.69 4.51 17.08
CA VAL A 194 10.24 4.58 16.86
C VAL A 194 9.64 3.26 17.37
N ASP A 195 8.64 3.33 18.25
CA ASP A 195 8.09 2.26 19.12
C ASP A 195 7.55 0.98 18.43
N ASP A 196 7.89 0.72 17.16
CA ASP A 196 7.40 -0.40 16.37
C ASP A 196 8.55 -1.06 15.59
N VAL A 197 9.51 -1.67 16.30
CA VAL A 197 10.67 -2.33 15.67
C VAL A 197 10.65 -3.84 15.82
N SER A 198 10.59 -4.49 14.66
CA SER A 198 10.80 -5.92 14.47
C SER A 198 12.23 -6.38 14.80
N LEU A 199 12.36 -7.60 15.29
CA LEU A 199 13.59 -8.38 15.55
C LEU A 199 14.73 -8.28 14.55
N GLN A 200 14.41 -7.93 13.32
CA GLN A 200 15.32 -7.87 12.19
C GLN A 200 16.38 -6.78 12.36
N ALA A 201 16.04 -5.66 13.03
CA ALA A 201 16.98 -4.59 13.34
C ALA A 201 18.14 -5.07 14.24
N TRP A 202 17.87 -6.06 15.09
CA TRP A 202 18.82 -6.53 16.11
C TRP A 202 19.82 -7.53 15.55
N ARG A 203 19.38 -8.37 14.58
CA ARG A 203 20.24 -9.32 13.85
C ARG A 203 21.33 -8.62 13.04
N SER A 204 21.07 -7.41 12.55
CA SER A 204 22.08 -6.61 11.82
C SER A 204 23.17 -6.02 12.72
N ASN A 205 22.90 -5.77 14.01
CA ASN A 205 23.93 -5.32 14.96
C ASN A 205 24.91 -6.45 15.33
N ASP A 206 24.42 -7.70 15.41
CA ASP A 206 25.28 -8.88 15.63
C ASP A 206 26.35 -9.06 14.53
N LEU A 207 26.02 -8.72 13.28
CA LEU A 207 26.91 -8.84 12.12
C LEU A 207 28.05 -7.80 12.09
N ARG A 208 28.04 -6.80 12.98
CA ARG A 208 29.05 -5.71 13.04
C ARG A 208 29.96 -5.80 14.28
N ASP A 209 30.07 -6.98 14.88
CA ASP A 209 30.72 -7.18 16.20
C ASP A 209 30.12 -6.31 17.33
N ARG A 210 28.93 -5.71 17.13
CA ARG A 210 28.20 -4.91 18.12
C ARG A 210 27.27 -5.80 18.96
N ARG A 211 27.83 -6.92 19.43
CA ARG A 211 27.10 -7.98 20.15
C ARG A 211 26.38 -7.45 21.39
N GLU A 212 27.01 -6.57 22.15
CA GLU A 212 26.41 -6.01 23.37
C GLU A 212 25.17 -5.14 23.10
N GLU A 213 25.10 -4.49 21.95
CA GLU A 213 23.93 -3.70 21.55
C GLU A 213 22.81 -4.60 21.02
N ALA A 214 23.16 -5.65 20.26
CA ALA A 214 22.21 -6.67 19.83
C ALA A 214 21.59 -7.40 21.03
N LEU A 215 22.41 -7.79 22.03
CA LEU A 215 21.95 -8.43 23.27
C LEU A 215 20.96 -7.56 24.03
N ARG A 216 21.28 -6.27 24.24
CA ARG A 216 20.37 -5.32 24.91
C ARG A 216 19.03 -5.17 24.17
N ALA A 217 19.06 -5.24 22.85
CA ALA A 217 17.85 -5.18 22.05
C ALA A 217 17.01 -6.47 22.14
N TYR A 218 17.64 -7.66 22.13
CA TYR A 218 16.95 -8.93 22.36
C TYR A 218 16.31 -9.00 23.77
N GLU A 219 17.01 -8.49 24.79
CA GLU A 219 16.49 -8.42 26.16
C GLU A 219 15.26 -7.52 26.26
N LYS A 220 15.33 -6.31 25.68
CA LYS A 220 14.21 -5.37 25.63
C LYS A 220 12.99 -5.99 24.95
N ALA A 221 13.20 -6.69 23.84
CA ALA A 221 12.14 -7.37 23.10
C ALA A 221 11.42 -8.46 23.89
N LEU A 222 12.18 -9.27 24.63
CA LEU A 222 11.60 -10.31 25.48
C LEU A 222 10.78 -9.70 26.62
N ALA A 223 11.18 -8.54 27.13
CA ALA A 223 10.45 -7.81 28.15
C ALA A 223 9.15 -7.18 27.62
N GLU A 224 9.15 -6.72 26.36
CA GLU A 224 8.04 -5.98 25.74
C GLU A 224 7.08 -6.86 24.90
N ALA A 225 7.42 -8.13 24.64
CA ALA A 225 6.62 -8.99 23.78
C ALA A 225 5.24 -9.32 24.37
N GLU A 226 4.18 -9.05 23.62
CA GLU A 226 2.79 -9.37 23.99
C GLU A 226 2.53 -10.89 24.08
N PRO A 227 1.53 -11.33 24.88
CA PRO A 227 1.09 -12.71 24.91
C PRO A 227 0.58 -13.18 23.52
N GLY A 228 1.30 -14.09 22.87
CA GLY A 228 0.95 -14.65 21.55
C GLY A 228 2.03 -14.46 20.48
N ASP A 229 3.03 -13.63 20.74
CA ASP A 229 4.14 -13.38 19.81
C ASP A 229 5.33 -14.35 20.02
N GLU A 230 5.04 -15.65 20.00
CA GLU A 230 6.02 -16.68 20.36
C GLU A 230 7.14 -16.80 19.32
N SER A 231 6.85 -16.51 18.04
CA SER A 231 7.88 -16.47 16.97
C SER A 231 8.92 -15.40 17.28
N SER A 232 8.48 -14.22 17.73
CA SER A 232 9.39 -13.13 18.03
C SER A 232 10.23 -13.41 19.29
N ARG A 233 9.62 -13.99 20.32
CA ARG A 233 10.33 -14.43 21.53
C ARG A 233 11.36 -15.52 21.22
N GLN A 234 11.01 -16.48 20.36
CA GLN A 234 11.93 -17.53 19.94
C GLN A 234 13.12 -16.96 19.18
N ASP A 235 12.89 -16.03 18.25
CA ASP A 235 13.94 -15.37 17.51
C ASP A 235 14.87 -14.52 18.40
N ALA A 236 14.33 -13.84 19.42
CA ALA A 236 15.13 -13.07 20.39
C ALA A 236 16.00 -13.99 21.26
N ARG A 237 15.43 -15.08 21.78
CA ARG A 237 16.18 -16.09 22.57
C ARG A 237 17.31 -16.70 21.74
N GLN A 238 17.01 -17.09 20.50
CA GLN A 238 18.03 -17.63 19.60
C GLN A 238 19.15 -16.62 19.33
N GLY A 239 18.80 -15.35 19.15
CA GLY A 239 19.75 -14.25 19.03
C GLY A 239 20.61 -14.04 20.28
N MET A 240 20.06 -14.22 21.49
CA MET A 240 20.83 -14.14 22.74
C MET A 240 21.79 -15.32 22.94
N GLU A 241 21.40 -16.52 22.53
CA GLU A 241 22.21 -17.73 22.69
C GLU A 241 23.37 -17.82 21.71
N ARG A 242 23.18 -17.36 20.47
CA ARG A 242 24.19 -17.44 19.41
C ARG A 242 24.27 -16.12 18.65
N PRO A 243 25.48 -15.60 18.39
CA PRO A 243 25.66 -14.51 17.42
C PRO A 243 25.02 -14.92 16.09
N PHE A 244 24.27 -14.01 15.49
CA PHE A 244 23.77 -14.23 14.14
C PHE A 244 24.96 -14.41 13.18
N ARG A 245 24.99 -15.52 12.44
CA ARG A 245 25.98 -15.84 11.41
C ARG A 245 25.27 -16.06 10.07
N GLU A 246 25.92 -15.77 8.95
CA GLU A 246 25.29 -15.95 7.64
C GLU A 246 25.00 -17.44 7.35
N PRO A 247 23.93 -17.78 6.61
CA PRO A 247 23.78 -19.11 6.05
C PRO A 247 24.86 -19.30 4.98
N GLY A 248 25.96 -19.96 5.32
CA GLY A 248 27.10 -20.17 4.44
C GLY A 248 28.46 -20.23 5.14
N ASP A 249 28.54 -19.80 6.40
CA ASP A 249 29.70 -19.99 7.29
C ASP A 249 29.67 -21.31 8.07
#